data_AF-A0A355F3W5-F1
#
_entry.id   AF-A0A355F3W5-F1
#
_cell.length_a   1.000
_cell.length_b   1.000
_cell.length_c   1.000
_cell.angle_alpha   90.00
_cell.angle_beta   90.00
_cell.angle_gamma   90.00
#
_symmetry.space_group_name_H-M   'P 1'
#
loop_
_entity.id
_entity.type
_entity.pdbx_description
1 polymer ?
#
loop_
_entity_poly.entity_id
_entity_poly.type
_entity_poly.pdbx_seq_one_letter_code
_entity_poly.pdbx_strand_id
1 'polypeptide(L)' 'GQEDLAVGTPVAGRTRVETEDLIGCFINTLPVRLDLGNDPRFAELQDRVREATLAAFAHQDAPFER' A
#
# COMPACT_ATOMS: atom_id res chain seq x y z
N GLY A 1 -20.95 -5.94 9.20
CA GLY A 1 -19.86 -5.45 8.34
C GLY A 1 -18.57 -5.52 9.12
N GLN A 2 -17.44 -5.34 8.45
CA GLN A 2 -16.14 -5.18 9.10
C GLN A 2 -15.75 -3.70 9.03
N GLU A 3 -15.28 -3.14 10.14
CA GLU A 3 -14.95 -1.71 10.24
C GLU A 3 -13.47 -1.42 10.03
N ASP A 4 -12.60 -2.42 10.16
CA ASP A 4 -11.15 -2.28 9.98
C ASP A 4 -10.68 -3.30 8.93
N LEU A 5 -10.13 -2.82 7.81
CA LEU A 5 -9.75 -3.65 6.66
C LEU A 5 -8.28 -3.43 6.30
N ALA A 6 -7.56 -4.51 6.02
CA ALA A 6 -6.25 -4.45 5.39
C ALA A 6 -6.31 -5.01 3.96
N VAL A 7 -5.78 -4.27 2.99
CA VAL A 7 -5.65 -4.67 1.59
C VAL A 7 -4.19 -4.61 1.18
N GLY A 8 -3.68 -5.70 0.58
CA GLY A 8 -2.34 -5.75 0.02
C GLY A 8 -2.33 -5.27 -1.44
N THR A 9 -1.39 -4.39 -1.79
CA THR A 9 -1.15 -3.96 -3.17
C THR A 9 0.26 -4.38 -3.60
N PRO A 10 0.44 -5.18 -4.67
CA PRO A 10 1.76 -5.51 -5.17
C PRO A 10 2.40 -4.29 -5.86
N VAL A 11 3.69 -4.06 -5.59
CA VAL A 11 4.52 -3.06 -6.25
C VAL A 11 5.76 -3.71 -6.83
N ALA A 12 6.27 -3.19 -7.94
CA ALA A 12 7.36 -3.83 -8.69
C ALA A 12 8.70 -3.88 -7.94
N GLY A 13 8.92 -3.00 -6.94
CA GLY A 13 10.16 -2.86 -6.18
C GLY A 13 11.41 -2.54 -7.02
N ARG A 14 11.21 -2.03 -8.25
CA ARG A 14 12.26 -1.55 -9.15
C ARG A 14 12.36 -0.02 -9.08
N THR A 15 12.74 0.52 -7.93
CA THR A 15 12.83 1.97 -7.67
C THR A 15 14.16 2.59 -8.14
N ARG A 16 15.08 1.77 -8.66
CA ARG A 16 16.43 2.15 -9.07
C ARG A 16 16.69 1.67 -10.50
N VAL A 17 17.37 2.48 -11.29
CA VAL A 17 17.65 2.20 -12.71
C VAL A 17 18.45 0.89 -12.87
N GLU A 18 19.35 0.62 -11.92
CA GLU A 18 20.20 -0.57 -11.92
C GLU A 18 19.41 -1.88 -11.77
N THR A 19 18.16 -1.82 -11.30
CA THR A 19 17.30 -3.01 -11.13
C THR A 19 16.31 -3.21 -12.26
N GLU A 20 16.26 -2.34 -13.26
CA GLU A 20 15.30 -2.44 -14.37
C GLU A 20 15.51 -3.70 -15.21
N ASP A 21 16.76 -4.00 -15.58
CA ASP A 21 17.11 -5.11 -16.48
C ASP A 21 17.49 -6.42 -15.75
N LEU A 22 17.44 -6.43 -14.42
CA LEU A 22 17.83 -7.60 -13.63
C LEU A 22 16.74 -8.69 -13.63
N ILE A 23 17.17 -9.93 -13.80
CA ILE A 23 16.34 -11.12 -13.59
C ILE A 23 16.28 -11.43 -12.09
N GLY A 24 15.07 -11.41 -11.51
CA GLY A 24 14.84 -11.66 -10.08
C GLY A 24 13.43 -11.29 -9.63
N CYS A 25 13.06 -11.68 -8.41
CA CYS A 25 11.81 -11.26 -7.76
C CYS A 25 12.05 -9.96 -7.00
N PHE A 26 11.48 -8.86 -7.49
CA PHE A 26 11.54 -7.54 -6.87
C PHE A 26 10.18 -7.11 -6.31
N ILE A 27 9.14 -7.91 -6.52
CA ILE A 27 7.79 -7.55 -6.07
C ILE A 27 7.78 -7.44 -4.55
N ASN A 28 7.27 -6.32 -4.06
CA ASN A 28 6.94 -6.13 -2.65
C ASN A 28 5.43 -5.95 -2.50
N THR A 29 4.87 -6.33 -1.37
CA THR A 29 3.45 -6.11 -1.06
C THR A 29 3.32 -4.97 -0.07
N LEU A 30 2.57 -3.93 -0.42
CA LEU A 30 2.27 -2.83 0.49
C LEU A 30 0.91 -3.07 1.16
N PRO A 31 0.85 -3.27 2.49
CA PRO A 31 -0.41 -3.33 3.21
C PRO A 31 -0.95 -1.92 3.41
N VAL A 32 -2.21 -1.71 3.04
CA VAL A 32 -2.97 -0.48 3.32
C VAL A 32 -4.10 -0.85 4.27
N ARG A 33 -4.07 -0.27 5.48
CA ARG A 33 -5.11 -0.44 6.49
C ARG A 33 -6.10 0.73 6.42
N LEU A 34 -7.39 0.43 6.44
CA LEU A 34 -8.49 1.37 6.31
C LEU A 34 -9.47 1.21 7.47
N ASP A 35 -9.81 2.33 8.09
CA ASP A 35 -10.84 2.42 9.13
C ASP A 35 -12.14 2.99 8.53
N LEU A 36 -13.16 2.13 8.48
CA LEU A 36 -14.54 2.37 8.05
C LEU A 36 -15.46 2.69 9.24
N GLY A 37 -14.92 2.79 10.45
CA GLY A 37 -15.67 3.14 11.65
C GLY A 37 -16.30 4.53 11.55
N ASN A 38 -17.38 4.72 12.31
CA ASN A 38 -18.18 5.95 12.39
C ASN A 38 -18.95 6.32 11.11
N ASP A 39 -19.22 5.36 10.22
CA ASP A 39 -20.03 5.53 9.00
C ASP A 39 -19.62 6.76 8.15
N PRO A 40 -18.35 6.80 7.69
CA PRO A 40 -17.84 7.94 6.94
C PRO A 40 -18.58 8.08 5.61
N ARG A 41 -18.78 9.32 5.16
CA ARG A 41 -19.25 9.56 3.79
C ARG A 41 -18.20 9.06 2.80
N PHE A 42 -18.65 8.67 1.61
CA PHE A 42 -17.76 8.16 0.58
C PHE A 42 -16.55 9.07 0.28
N ALA A 43 -16.75 10.39 0.24
CA ALA A 43 -15.67 11.34 0.02
C ALA A 43 -14.61 11.32 1.13
N GLU A 44 -15.05 11.25 2.39
CA GLU A 44 -14.16 11.18 3.56
C GLU A 44 -13.38 9.86 3.56
N LEU A 45 -14.03 8.77 3.16
CA LEU A 45 -13.36 7.49 2.98
C LEU A 45 -12.32 7.54 1.85
N GLN A 46 -12.62 8.20 0.72
CA GLN A 46 -11.70 8.33 -0.40
C GLN A 46 -10.43 9.12 -0.01
N ASP A 47 -10.60 10.19 0.75
CA ASP A 47 -9.47 10.98 1.27
C ASP A 47 -8.60 10.13 2.20
N ARG A 48 -9.21 9.37 3.12
CA ARG A 48 -8.48 8.42 4.00
C ARG A 48 -7.72 7.37 3.21
N VAL A 49 -8.33 6.79 2.18
CA VAL A 49 -7.68 5.81 1.30
C VAL A 49 -6.47 6.45 0.63
N ARG A 50 -6.60 7.64 0.06
CA ARG A 50 -5.49 8.35 -0.58
C ARG A 50 -4.35 8.58 0.39
N GLU A 51 -4.63 9.08 1.59
CA GLU A 51 -3.62 9.32 2.63
C GLU A 51 -2.90 8.02 3.03
N ALA A 52 -3.65 6.97 3.35
CA ALA A 52 -3.09 5.68 3.75
C ALA A 52 -2.25 5.03 2.63
N THR A 53 -2.71 5.11 1.39
CA THR A 53 -1.97 4.61 0.23
C THR A 53 -0.67 5.39 0.02
N LEU A 54 -0.69 6.71 0.07
CA LEU A 54 0.53 7.52 -0.08
C LEU A 54 1.53 7.26 1.04
N ALA A 55 1.06 7.09 2.29
CA ALA A 55 1.90 6.70 3.41
C ALA A 55 2.55 5.32 3.19
N ALA A 56 1.80 4.35 2.67
CA ALA A 56 2.36 3.03 2.34
C ALA A 56 3.43 3.12 1.24
N PHE A 57 3.21 3.91 0.18
CA PHE A 57 4.19 4.13 -0.88
C PHE A 57 5.47 4.83 -0.39
N ALA A 58 5.37 5.71 0.61
CA ALA A 58 6.54 6.36 1.22
C ALA A 58 7.50 5.36 1.90
N HIS A 59 7.00 4.17 2.25
CA HIS A 59 7.77 3.10 2.88
C HIS A 59 7.92 1.85 1.98
N GLN A 60 7.77 2.00 0.66
CA GLN A 60 7.71 0.87 -0.27
C GLN A 60 8.97 -0.02 -0.31
N ASP A 61 10.12 0.49 0.15
CA ASP A 61 11.38 -0.25 0.21
C ASP A 61 11.47 -1.17 1.44
N ALA A 62 10.53 -1.07 2.40
CA ALA A 62 10.48 -1.96 3.54
C ALA A 62 9.90 -3.34 3.12
N PRO A 63 10.62 -4.45 3.35
CA PRO A 63 10.15 -5.77 2.94
C PRO A 63 8.93 -6.20 3.76
N PHE A 64 7.92 -6.73 3.08
CA PHE A 64 6.68 -7.20 3.69
C PHE A 64 6.85 -8.40 4.65
N GLU A 65 7.79 -9.30 4.36
CA GLU A 65 7.94 -10.59 5.06
C GLU A 65 8.69 -10.51 6.41
N ARG A 66 9.00 -9.31 6.89
CA ARG A 66 9.67 -9.09 8.19
C ARG A 66 8.73 -8.57 9.25
#